data_AF-A0A7K0WNW8-F1
#
_entry.id   AF-A0A7K0WNW8-F1
#
_cell.length_a   1.000
_cell.length_b   1.000
_cell.length_c   1.000
_cell.angle_alpha   90.00
_cell.angle_beta   90.00
_cell.angle_gamma   90.00
#
_symmetry.space_group_name_H-M   'P 1'
#
loop_
_entity.id
_entity.type
_entity.pdbx_description
1 polymer ?
#
loop_
_entity_poly.entity_id
_entity_poly.type
_entity_poly.pdbx_seq_one_letter_code
_entity_poly.pdbx_strand_id
1 'polypeptide(L)'
;MGTFARSWSLTKASWGVLREDKELVALPAISAVASLVFVTPFFAIAALTASTNQASTSASSSSSSGDIALGIPGYIALFMAYLVVAYITIFFQSALILAANERMTGGNPTLKSALRGAWSNAGHILPWAIISATVSIALQAMQERAGFIGKIVIGLVGVAWTLVTMLVLPILVIEHVGVKEALTRSGAAFKRTWGENVVGNGAIGLISMLAMFAGALVCMGLILIGVSTGVWPVGLLGAILMVVWIILVSVFSTALSGVFRTALYRYAMFGESSSGFSQDLIEHAFKPKKLGKGSIA
;
A
#
# COMPACT_ATOMS: atom_id res chain seq x y z
N MET A 1 12.58 -25.02 8.17
CA MET A 1 11.46 -24.80 7.22
C MET A 1 11.62 -23.42 6.61
N GLY A 2 11.76 -23.32 5.28
CA GLY A 2 11.99 -22.03 4.60
C GLY A 2 10.85 -21.03 4.84
N THR A 3 11.16 -19.74 4.83
CA THR A 3 10.19 -18.64 4.92
C THR A 3 9.05 -18.80 3.91
N PHE A 4 9.37 -19.28 2.70
CA PHE A 4 8.39 -19.60 1.67
C PHE A 4 7.40 -20.71 2.08
N ALA A 5 7.88 -21.79 2.71
CA ALA A 5 7.02 -22.86 3.21
C ALA A 5 6.11 -22.37 4.36
N ARG A 6 6.60 -21.44 5.18
CA ARG A 6 5.82 -20.82 6.26
C ARG A 6 4.75 -19.88 5.72
N SER A 7 5.11 -19.00 4.78
CA SER A 7 4.15 -18.13 4.08
C SER A 7 3.12 -18.97 3.33
N TRP A 8 3.53 -20.04 2.65
CA TRP A 8 2.62 -20.96 1.97
C TRP A 8 1.69 -21.69 2.94
N SER A 9 2.19 -22.10 4.11
CA SER A 9 1.34 -22.70 5.16
C SER A 9 0.35 -21.70 5.74
N LEU A 10 0.75 -20.43 5.90
CA LEU A 10 -0.14 -19.35 6.35
C LEU A 10 -1.21 -19.06 5.29
N THR A 11 -0.82 -18.92 4.01
CA THR A 11 -1.78 -18.76 2.91
C THR A 11 -2.72 -19.95 2.80
N LYS A 12 -2.22 -21.18 2.97
CA LYS A 12 -3.04 -22.39 2.95
C LYS A 12 -3.95 -22.48 4.17
N ALA A 13 -3.52 -22.03 5.33
CA ALA A 13 -4.36 -21.93 6.53
C ALA A 13 -5.46 -20.87 6.33
N SER A 14 -5.12 -19.68 5.82
CA SER A 14 -6.09 -18.65 5.43
C SER A 14 -7.07 -19.16 4.38
N TRP A 15 -6.58 -19.94 3.40
CA TRP A 15 -7.40 -20.57 2.37
C TRP A 15 -8.29 -21.69 2.92
N GLY A 16 -7.81 -22.46 3.90
CA GLY A 16 -8.58 -23.48 4.61
C GLY A 16 -9.76 -22.86 5.34
N VAL A 17 -9.52 -21.77 6.07
CA VAL A 17 -10.57 -20.97 6.72
C VAL A 17 -11.58 -20.45 5.69
N LEU A 18 -11.12 -19.94 4.54
CA LEU A 18 -12.00 -19.43 3.48
C LEU A 18 -12.84 -20.53 2.80
N ARG A 19 -12.29 -21.75 2.67
CA ARG A 19 -12.89 -22.86 1.93
C ARG A 19 -13.95 -23.62 2.74
N GLU A 20 -13.85 -23.60 4.06
CA GLU A 20 -14.85 -24.21 4.94
C GLU A 20 -16.17 -23.43 4.94
N ASP A 21 -16.17 -22.12 4.63
CA ASP A 21 -17.38 -21.32 4.52
C ASP A 21 -17.55 -20.73 3.10
N LYS A 22 -18.28 -21.46 2.23
CA LYS A 22 -18.68 -20.96 0.90
C LYS A 22 -19.40 -19.60 0.97
N GLU A 23 -20.01 -19.28 2.11
CA GLU A 23 -20.66 -18.00 2.37
C GLU A 23 -19.68 -16.81 2.47
N LEU A 24 -18.42 -17.03 2.87
CA LEU A 24 -17.44 -15.94 3.02
C LEU A 24 -16.83 -15.47 1.68
N VAL A 25 -16.74 -16.36 0.70
CA VAL A 25 -16.30 -16.01 -0.67
C VAL A 25 -17.36 -15.19 -1.41
N ALA A 26 -18.63 -15.28 -1.00
CA ALA A 26 -19.71 -14.48 -1.58
C ALA A 26 -19.59 -12.99 -1.22
N LEU A 27 -18.97 -12.62 -0.09
CA LEU A 27 -18.86 -11.23 0.36
C LEU A 27 -18.09 -10.33 -0.63
N PRO A 28 -16.89 -10.70 -1.13
CA PRO A 28 -16.20 -9.95 -2.18
C PRO A 28 -16.99 -9.86 -3.50
N ALA A 29 -17.72 -10.90 -3.88
CA ALA A 29 -18.53 -10.87 -5.10
C ALA A 29 -19.73 -9.92 -4.95
N ILE A 30 -20.42 -9.97 -3.80
CA ILE A 30 -21.52 -9.06 -3.47
C ILE A 30 -21.01 -7.62 -3.38
N SER A 31 -19.80 -7.39 -2.85
CA SER A 31 -19.20 -6.05 -2.78
C SER A 31 -18.90 -5.48 -4.18
N ALA A 32 -18.39 -6.31 -5.09
CA ALA A 32 -18.16 -5.91 -6.48
C ALA A 32 -19.46 -5.55 -7.19
N VAL A 33 -20.52 -6.35 -7.03
CA VAL A 33 -21.83 -6.06 -7.63
C VAL A 33 -22.47 -4.82 -6.99
N ALA A 34 -22.44 -4.72 -5.66
CA ALA A 34 -22.99 -3.57 -4.94
C ALA A 34 -22.28 -2.27 -5.35
N SER A 35 -20.94 -2.28 -5.40
CA SER A 35 -20.17 -1.11 -5.84
C SER A 35 -20.55 -0.70 -7.26
N LEU A 36 -20.70 -1.64 -8.20
CA LEU A 36 -21.13 -1.34 -9.57
C LEU A 36 -22.51 -0.65 -9.59
N VAL A 37 -23.48 -1.21 -8.87
CA VAL A 37 -24.86 -0.70 -8.80
C VAL A 37 -24.91 0.72 -8.21
N PHE A 38 -24.25 0.93 -7.07
CA PHE A 38 -24.28 2.23 -6.37
C PHE A 38 -23.48 3.33 -7.09
N VAL A 39 -22.52 2.95 -7.93
CA VAL A 39 -21.66 3.89 -8.67
C VAL A 39 -22.26 4.33 -10.00
N THR A 40 -23.03 3.44 -10.64
CA THR A 40 -23.72 3.68 -11.91
C THR A 40 -24.44 5.04 -11.97
N PRO A 41 -25.24 5.47 -10.98
CA PRO A 41 -25.93 6.77 -11.05
C PRO A 41 -24.96 7.96 -11.07
N PHE A 42 -23.81 7.87 -10.39
CA PHE A 42 -22.83 8.97 -10.38
C PHE A 42 -22.10 9.09 -11.72
N PHE A 43 -21.78 7.97 -12.37
CA PHE A 43 -21.23 7.98 -13.73
C PHE A 43 -22.25 8.49 -14.74
N ALA A 44 -23.54 8.16 -14.58
CA ALA A 44 -24.59 8.72 -15.41
C ALA A 44 -24.68 10.24 -15.26
N ILE A 45 -24.62 10.78 -14.04
CA ILE A 45 -24.60 12.23 -13.79
C ILE A 45 -23.33 12.88 -14.38
N ALA A 46 -22.17 12.26 -14.21
CA ALA A 46 -20.91 12.74 -14.79
C ALA A 46 -20.96 12.76 -16.33
N ALA A 47 -21.56 11.73 -16.95
CA ALA A 47 -21.74 11.65 -18.40
C ALA A 47 -22.78 12.66 -18.93
N LEU A 48 -23.85 12.93 -18.18
CA LEU A 48 -24.88 13.92 -18.54
C LEU A 48 -24.38 15.37 -18.39
N THR A 49 -23.41 15.60 -17.48
CA THR A 49 -22.79 16.91 -17.24
C THR A 49 -21.49 17.11 -18.01
N ALA A 50 -21.02 16.07 -18.69
CA ALA A 50 -19.98 16.16 -19.68
C ALA A 50 -20.53 16.92 -20.89
N SER A 51 -20.26 18.23 -20.95
CA SER A 51 -20.52 18.99 -22.16
C SER A 51 -19.52 18.55 -23.22
N THR A 52 -19.98 17.91 -24.29
CA THR A 52 -19.24 17.98 -25.55
C THR A 52 -19.17 19.44 -25.94
N ASN A 53 -17.98 20.02 -25.95
CA ASN A 53 -17.72 21.24 -26.70
C ASN A 53 -17.90 20.92 -28.20
N GLN A 54 -19.15 20.80 -28.66
CA GLN A 54 -19.50 21.14 -30.03
C GLN A 54 -19.63 22.66 -30.09
N ALA A 55 -18.51 23.35 -29.85
CA ALA A 55 -18.34 24.68 -30.37
C ALA A 55 -17.89 24.50 -31.82
N SER A 56 -18.81 24.78 -32.73
CA SER A 56 -18.63 24.79 -34.17
C SER A 56 -17.41 25.62 -34.56
N THR A 57 -16.30 24.97 -34.91
CA THR A 57 -15.32 25.60 -35.79
C THR A 57 -14.72 24.55 -36.72
N SER A 58 -14.91 24.80 -38.00
CA SER A 58 -14.52 23.99 -39.15
C SER A 58 -13.04 23.58 -39.15
N ALA A 59 -12.80 22.44 -39.80
CA ALA A 59 -11.53 21.98 -40.37
C ALA A 59 -10.42 21.51 -39.39
N SER A 60 -10.24 20.20 -39.35
CA SER A 60 -9.03 19.46 -39.75
C SER A 60 -8.79 18.24 -38.87
N SER A 61 -8.55 17.13 -39.55
CA SER A 61 -8.22 15.82 -39.04
C SER A 61 -6.89 15.82 -38.28
N SER A 62 -6.95 15.57 -36.97
CA SER A 62 -5.92 14.83 -36.25
C SER A 62 -6.52 14.35 -34.94
N SER A 63 -6.27 13.09 -34.60
CA SER A 63 -6.69 12.40 -33.39
C SER A 63 -6.38 13.22 -32.12
N SER A 64 -7.31 14.06 -31.70
CA SER A 64 -7.35 14.61 -30.37
C SER A 64 -8.20 13.66 -29.53
N SER A 65 -7.58 13.09 -28.50
CA SER A 65 -8.30 12.65 -27.31
C SER A 65 -9.36 13.70 -27.01
N GLY A 66 -10.64 13.35 -27.14
CA GLY A 66 -11.71 14.27 -26.81
C GLY A 66 -11.53 14.65 -25.35
N ASP A 67 -11.00 15.84 -25.09
CA ASP A 67 -10.91 16.38 -23.75
C ASP A 67 -12.35 16.64 -23.32
N ILE A 68 -12.94 15.63 -22.68
CA ILE A 68 -14.25 15.73 -22.05
C ILE A 68 -14.07 16.72 -20.90
N ALA A 69 -14.37 17.99 -21.17
CA ALA A 69 -14.43 19.02 -20.14
C ALA A 69 -15.65 18.73 -19.27
N LEU A 70 -15.42 18.12 -18.11
CA LEU A 70 -16.44 17.91 -17.09
C LEU A 70 -16.78 19.26 -16.45
N GLY A 71 -18.06 19.60 -16.37
CA GLY A 71 -18.49 20.73 -15.55
C GLY A 71 -18.19 20.49 -14.07
N ILE A 72 -18.22 21.56 -13.25
CA ILE A 72 -18.09 21.46 -11.77
C ILE A 72 -19.02 20.36 -11.19
N PRO A 73 -20.29 20.22 -11.62
CA PRO A 73 -21.16 19.14 -11.15
C PRO A 73 -20.64 17.73 -11.49
N GLY A 74 -19.97 17.55 -12.64
CA GLY A 74 -19.38 16.28 -13.05
C GLY A 74 -18.20 15.88 -12.16
N TYR A 75 -17.33 16.83 -11.81
CA TYR A 75 -16.24 16.58 -10.85
C TYR A 75 -16.76 16.22 -9.45
N ILE A 76 -17.80 16.91 -8.97
CA ILE A 76 -18.45 16.58 -7.68
C ILE A 76 -19.08 15.18 -7.73
N ALA A 77 -19.74 14.84 -8.84
CA ALA A 77 -20.34 13.52 -9.02
C ALA A 77 -19.28 12.41 -9.01
N LEU A 78 -18.14 12.59 -9.69
CA LEU A 78 -17.03 11.64 -9.67
C LEU A 78 -16.38 11.51 -8.29
N PHE A 79 -16.22 12.62 -7.57
CA PHE A 79 -15.71 12.58 -6.20
C PHE A 79 -16.66 11.81 -5.26
N MET A 80 -17.97 12.04 -5.37
CA MET A 80 -18.98 11.29 -4.63
C MET A 80 -19.01 9.81 -5.03
N ALA A 81 -18.89 9.50 -6.33
CA ALA A 81 -18.78 8.13 -6.82
C ALA A 81 -17.60 7.42 -6.14
N TYR A 82 -16.43 8.07 -6.12
CA TYR A 82 -15.23 7.55 -5.50
C TYR A 82 -15.40 7.31 -4.00
N LEU A 83 -16.00 8.27 -3.28
CA LEU A 83 -16.28 8.15 -1.85
C LEU A 83 -17.23 6.98 -1.57
N VAL A 84 -18.29 6.83 -2.37
CA VAL A 84 -19.25 5.72 -2.25
C VAL A 84 -18.57 4.36 -2.50
N VAL A 85 -17.73 4.25 -3.53
CA VAL A 85 -16.92 3.03 -3.77
C VAL A 85 -16.04 2.72 -2.57
N ALA A 86 -15.31 3.73 -2.07
CA ALA A 86 -14.40 3.56 -0.96
C ALA A 86 -15.15 3.09 0.30
N TYR A 87 -16.31 3.70 0.59
CA TYR A 87 -17.15 3.31 1.71
C TYR A 87 -17.68 1.89 1.57
N ILE A 88 -18.24 1.52 0.41
CA ILE A 88 -18.73 0.15 0.14
C ILE A 88 -17.59 -0.85 0.30
N THR A 89 -16.42 -0.56 -0.26
CA THR A 89 -15.24 -1.44 -0.17
C THR A 89 -14.84 -1.67 1.28
N ILE A 90 -14.75 -0.60 2.08
CA ILE A 90 -14.39 -0.66 3.51
C ILE A 90 -15.49 -1.37 4.32
N PHE A 91 -16.77 -1.19 3.99
CA PHE A 91 -17.89 -1.88 4.63
C PHE A 91 -17.84 -3.40 4.43
N PHE A 92 -17.56 -3.87 3.20
CA PHE A 92 -17.43 -5.30 2.97
C PHE A 92 -16.12 -5.87 3.52
N GLN A 93 -15.03 -5.07 3.54
CA GLN A 93 -13.81 -5.44 4.24
C GLN A 93 -14.04 -5.59 5.75
N SER A 94 -14.83 -4.71 6.37
CA SER A 94 -15.17 -4.86 7.80
C SER A 94 -16.02 -6.10 8.07
N ALA A 95 -16.98 -6.42 7.20
CA ALA A 95 -17.76 -7.66 7.28
C ALA A 95 -16.84 -8.90 7.27
N LEU A 96 -15.87 -8.93 6.35
CA LEU A 96 -14.88 -10.01 6.24
C LEU A 96 -13.99 -10.09 7.48
N ILE A 97 -13.53 -8.96 8.01
CA ILE A 97 -12.70 -8.91 9.22
C ILE A 97 -13.47 -9.43 10.43
N LEU A 98 -14.73 -9.02 10.60
CA LEU A 98 -15.58 -9.47 11.70
C LEU A 98 -15.89 -10.96 11.60
N ALA A 99 -16.18 -11.48 10.41
CA ALA A 99 -16.39 -12.90 10.19
C ALA A 99 -15.12 -13.73 10.45
N ALA A 100 -13.96 -13.24 10.00
CA ALA A 100 -12.68 -13.87 10.29
C ALA A 100 -12.39 -13.90 11.79
N ASN A 101 -12.66 -12.80 12.51
CA ASN A 101 -12.52 -12.73 13.95
C ASN A 101 -13.48 -13.71 14.67
N GLU A 102 -14.75 -13.77 14.25
CA GLU A 102 -15.75 -14.72 14.78
C GLU A 102 -15.26 -16.17 14.65
N ARG A 103 -14.77 -16.56 13.46
CA ARG A 103 -14.20 -17.90 13.21
C ARG A 103 -12.96 -18.18 14.06
N MET A 104 -12.04 -17.22 14.19
CA MET A 104 -10.83 -17.37 15.00
C MET A 104 -11.14 -17.52 16.49
N THR A 105 -12.27 -16.98 16.97
CA THR A 105 -12.75 -17.13 18.35
C THR A 105 -13.59 -18.39 18.59
N GLY A 106 -13.74 -19.27 17.59
CA GLY A 106 -14.50 -20.52 17.70
C GLY A 106 -15.99 -20.39 17.38
N GLY A 107 -16.43 -19.25 16.84
CA GLY A 107 -17.79 -19.06 16.35
C GLY A 107 -18.03 -19.64 14.95
N ASN A 108 -19.29 -19.65 14.52
CA ASN A 108 -19.70 -20.08 13.18
C ASN A 108 -20.08 -18.84 12.35
N PRO A 109 -19.16 -18.29 11.54
CA PRO A 109 -19.46 -17.11 10.75
C PRO A 109 -20.50 -17.46 9.68
N THR A 110 -21.51 -16.61 9.55
CA THR A 110 -22.51 -16.70 8.47
C THR A 110 -22.53 -15.38 7.71
N LEU A 111 -23.01 -15.40 6.45
CA LEU A 111 -23.16 -14.16 5.68
C LEU A 111 -24.02 -13.13 6.42
N LYS A 112 -25.04 -13.62 7.14
CA LYS A 112 -25.95 -12.81 7.94
C LYS A 112 -25.26 -12.22 9.18
N SER A 113 -24.43 -12.99 9.90
CA SER A 113 -23.70 -12.47 11.07
C SER A 113 -22.68 -11.43 10.63
N ALA A 114 -21.94 -11.69 9.56
CA ALA A 114 -20.96 -10.77 8.98
C ALA A 114 -21.59 -9.43 8.55
N LEU A 115 -22.68 -9.49 7.77
CA LEU A 115 -23.38 -8.29 7.32
C LEU A 115 -24.02 -7.54 8.49
N ARG A 116 -24.59 -8.23 9.48
CA ARG A 116 -25.14 -7.59 10.68
C ARG A 116 -24.05 -6.87 11.47
N GLY A 117 -22.89 -7.49 11.65
CA GLY A 117 -21.73 -6.89 12.33
C GLY A 117 -21.16 -5.68 11.58
N ALA A 118 -21.13 -5.74 10.24
CA ALA A 118 -20.74 -4.59 9.43
C ALA A 118 -21.77 -3.44 9.53
N TRP A 119 -23.07 -3.77 9.51
CA TRP A 119 -24.15 -2.79 9.67
C TRP A 119 -24.11 -2.08 11.01
N SER A 120 -23.83 -2.77 12.12
CA SER A 120 -23.64 -2.12 13.42
C SER A 120 -22.44 -1.17 13.47
N ASN A 121 -21.48 -1.36 12.55
CA ASN A 121 -20.28 -0.51 12.43
C ASN A 121 -20.36 0.52 11.29
N ALA A 122 -21.47 0.58 10.53
CA ALA A 122 -21.62 1.44 9.36
C ALA A 122 -21.32 2.93 9.64
N GLY A 123 -21.83 3.45 10.77
CA GLY A 123 -21.55 4.81 11.20
C GLY A 123 -20.09 5.04 11.61
N HIS A 124 -19.45 4.05 12.25
CA HIS A 124 -18.06 4.16 12.71
C HIS A 124 -17.03 4.08 11.57
N ILE A 125 -17.33 3.35 10.49
CA ILE A 125 -16.42 3.24 9.33
C ILE A 125 -16.48 4.46 8.41
N LEU A 126 -17.55 5.27 8.46
CA LEU A 126 -17.76 6.40 7.55
C LEU A 126 -16.65 7.47 7.66
N PRO A 127 -16.28 7.95 8.86
CA PRO A 127 -15.15 8.89 9.01
C PRO A 127 -13.84 8.30 8.50
N TRP A 128 -13.60 7.00 8.68
CA TRP A 128 -12.41 6.33 8.17
C TRP A 128 -12.39 6.29 6.64
N ALA A 129 -13.53 5.98 6.01
CA ALA A 129 -13.66 5.98 4.56
C ALA A 129 -13.35 7.35 3.95
N ILE A 130 -13.86 8.43 4.56
CA ILE A 130 -13.56 9.81 4.12
C ILE A 130 -12.06 10.09 4.21
N ILE A 131 -11.43 9.77 5.34
CA ILE A 131 -9.99 10.02 5.55
C ILE A 131 -9.16 9.21 4.55
N SER A 132 -9.43 7.91 4.42
CA SER A 132 -8.70 7.03 3.50
C SER A 132 -8.83 7.51 2.06
N ALA A 133 -10.06 7.82 1.61
CA ALA A 133 -10.34 8.34 0.28
C ALA A 133 -9.59 9.66 0.01
N THR A 134 -9.63 10.58 0.98
CA THR A 134 -8.96 11.89 0.88
C THR A 134 -7.45 11.72 0.78
N VAL A 135 -6.85 10.85 1.59
CA VAL A 135 -5.39 10.60 1.55
C VAL A 135 -4.99 9.95 0.23
N SER A 136 -5.77 9.00 -0.27
CA SER A 136 -5.53 8.39 -1.58
C SER A 136 -5.54 9.41 -2.72
N ILE A 137 -6.55 10.29 -2.76
CA ILE A 137 -6.62 11.37 -3.76
C ILE A 137 -5.47 12.36 -3.58
N ALA A 138 -5.16 12.75 -2.34
CA ALA A 138 -4.09 13.71 -2.06
C ALA A 138 -2.72 13.18 -2.52
N LEU A 139 -2.41 11.91 -2.22
CA LEU A 139 -1.18 11.27 -2.68
C LEU A 139 -1.14 11.20 -4.21
N GLN A 140 -2.24 10.83 -4.85
CA GLN A 140 -2.31 10.76 -6.31
C GLN A 140 -2.13 12.15 -6.96
N ALA A 141 -2.82 13.18 -6.45
CA ALA A 141 -2.70 14.55 -6.94
C ALA A 141 -1.28 15.12 -6.76
N MET A 142 -0.62 14.80 -5.64
CA MET A 142 0.79 15.14 -5.45
C MET A 142 1.69 14.39 -6.44
N GLN A 143 1.41 13.12 -6.70
CA GLN A 143 2.21 12.28 -7.60
C GLN A 143 2.10 12.74 -9.07
N GLU A 144 0.94 13.22 -9.49
CA GLU A 144 0.71 13.77 -10.84
C GLU A 144 1.48 15.06 -11.08
N ARG A 145 1.60 15.93 -10.06
CA ARG A 145 2.31 17.21 -10.13
C ARG A 145 3.80 17.09 -9.83
N ALA A 146 4.26 15.92 -9.38
CA ALA A 146 5.63 15.69 -9.01
C ALA A 146 6.51 15.33 -10.21
N GLY A 147 7.72 15.88 -10.25
CA GLY A 147 8.80 15.35 -11.08
C GLY A 147 9.19 13.92 -10.67
N PHE A 148 10.07 13.28 -11.44
CA PHE A 148 10.47 11.88 -11.24
C PHE A 148 10.86 11.56 -9.78
N ILE A 149 11.69 12.41 -9.16
CA ILE A 149 12.12 12.27 -7.76
C ILE A 149 10.95 12.43 -6.78
N GLY A 150 10.04 13.37 -7.03
CA GLY A 150 8.87 13.56 -6.18
C GLY A 150 7.91 12.36 -6.23
N LYS A 151 7.73 11.73 -7.39
CA LYS A 151 6.91 10.51 -7.53
C LYS A 151 7.43 9.36 -6.66
N ILE A 152 8.75 9.23 -6.57
CA ILE A 152 9.41 8.23 -5.71
C ILE A 152 9.11 8.52 -4.24
N VAL A 153 9.35 9.77 -3.80
CA VAL A 153 9.14 10.16 -2.40
C VAL A 153 7.67 9.97 -1.99
N ILE A 154 6.73 10.39 -2.84
CA ILE A 154 5.29 10.24 -2.60
C ILE A 154 4.89 8.76 -2.60
N GLY A 155 5.47 7.95 -3.48
CA GLY A 155 5.29 6.50 -3.46
C GLY A 155 5.72 5.85 -2.14
N LEU A 156 6.87 6.27 -1.59
CA LEU A 156 7.35 5.80 -0.28
C LEU A 156 6.40 6.22 0.86
N VAL A 157 5.88 7.45 0.82
CA VAL A 157 4.85 7.90 1.77
C VAL A 157 3.58 7.06 1.64
N GLY A 158 3.18 6.70 0.42
CA GLY A 158 2.06 5.79 0.17
C GLY A 158 2.28 4.40 0.78
N VAL A 159 3.47 3.83 0.62
CA VAL A 159 3.83 2.55 1.26
C VAL A 159 3.79 2.67 2.78
N ALA A 160 4.37 3.72 3.35
CA ALA A 160 4.33 3.97 4.79
C ALA A 160 2.88 4.11 5.29
N TRP A 161 2.03 4.82 4.55
CA TRP A 161 0.60 4.94 4.83
C TRP A 161 -0.08 3.56 4.87
N THR A 162 0.11 2.72 3.85
CA THR A 162 -0.47 1.36 3.82
C THR A 162 -0.02 0.51 5.00
N LEU A 163 1.27 0.57 5.35
CA LEU A 163 1.83 -0.19 6.47
C LEU A 163 1.28 0.26 7.83
N VAL A 164 1.17 1.58 8.03
CA VAL A 164 0.62 2.14 9.27
C VAL A 164 -0.88 1.90 9.38
N THR A 165 -1.59 1.82 8.26
CA THR A 165 -3.06 1.73 8.24
C THR A 165 -3.61 0.31 8.18
N MET A 166 -2.77 -0.71 7.95
CA MET A 166 -3.23 -2.09 7.78
C MET A 166 -4.00 -2.65 8.98
N LEU A 167 -3.73 -2.17 10.21
CA LEU A 167 -4.44 -2.61 11.43
C LEU A 167 -5.52 -1.63 11.88
N VAL A 168 -5.70 -0.49 11.19
CA VAL A 168 -6.71 0.51 11.58
C VAL A 168 -8.10 -0.05 11.47
N LEU A 169 -8.43 -0.70 10.34
CA LEU A 169 -9.77 -1.22 10.11
C LEU A 169 -10.15 -2.32 11.12
N PRO A 170 -9.31 -3.35 11.41
CA PRO A 170 -9.58 -4.30 12.48
C PRO A 170 -9.78 -3.66 13.86
N ILE A 171 -8.89 -2.74 14.26
CA ILE A 171 -9.00 -2.05 15.56
C ILE A 171 -10.31 -1.26 15.64
N LEU A 172 -10.69 -0.56 14.57
CA LEU A 172 -11.89 0.26 14.52
C LEU A 172 -13.18 -0.56 14.65
N VAL A 173 -13.26 -1.71 13.97
CA VAL A 173 -14.52 -2.49 13.87
C VAL A 173 -14.67 -3.55 14.96
N ILE A 174 -13.56 -4.09 15.48
CA ILE A 174 -13.57 -5.09 16.55
C ILE A 174 -13.62 -4.41 17.92
N GLU A 175 -12.87 -3.31 18.10
CA GLU A 175 -12.75 -2.64 19.40
C GLU A 175 -13.67 -1.42 19.53
N HIS A 176 -14.38 -1.06 18.46
CA HIS A 176 -15.34 0.07 18.42
C HIS A 176 -14.74 1.41 18.88
N VAL A 177 -13.45 1.63 18.59
CA VAL A 177 -12.74 2.88 18.91
C VAL A 177 -12.82 3.88 17.77
N GLY A 178 -12.65 5.17 18.09
CA GLY A 178 -12.63 6.23 17.08
C GLY A 178 -11.40 6.19 16.17
N VAL A 179 -11.49 6.79 14.97
CA VAL A 179 -10.43 6.76 13.94
C VAL A 179 -9.07 7.23 14.45
N LYS A 180 -9.03 8.31 15.24
CA LYS A 180 -7.79 8.86 15.79
C LYS A 180 -7.09 7.86 16.70
N GLU A 181 -7.85 7.18 17.54
CA GLU A 181 -7.33 6.16 18.44
C GLU A 181 -6.87 4.93 17.65
N ALA A 182 -7.67 4.47 16.68
CA ALA A 182 -7.31 3.36 15.80
C ALA A 182 -6.00 3.62 15.04
N LEU A 183 -5.80 4.83 14.50
CA LEU A 183 -4.54 5.24 13.84
C LEU A 183 -3.34 5.19 14.79
N THR A 184 -3.51 5.74 16.00
CA THR A 184 -2.44 5.79 17.01
C THR A 184 -2.04 4.38 17.44
N ARG A 185 -3.03 3.51 17.68
CA ARG A 185 -2.82 2.12 18.09
C ARG A 185 -2.27 1.25 16.97
N SER A 186 -2.73 1.45 15.72
CA SER A 186 -2.20 0.76 14.54
C SER A 186 -0.72 1.08 14.34
N GLY A 187 -0.33 2.35 14.44
CA GLY A 187 1.08 2.76 14.38
C GLY A 187 1.93 2.16 15.50
N ALA A 188 1.42 2.12 16.74
CA ALA A 188 2.11 1.49 17.86
C ALA A 188 2.26 -0.03 17.70
N ALA A 189 1.22 -0.71 17.21
CA ALA A 189 1.23 -2.13 16.93
C ALA A 189 2.23 -2.47 15.80
N PHE A 190 2.21 -1.70 14.71
CA PHE A 190 3.17 -1.83 13.60
C PHE A 190 4.60 -1.66 14.08
N LYS A 191 4.89 -0.60 14.85
CA LYS A 191 6.22 -0.35 15.40
C LYS A 191 6.73 -1.52 16.26
N ARG A 192 5.86 -2.16 17.03
CA ARG A 192 6.22 -3.31 17.88
C ARG A 192 6.47 -4.60 17.12
N THR A 193 5.69 -4.89 16.08
CA THR A 193 5.74 -6.19 15.38
C THR A 193 6.62 -6.18 14.14
N TRP A 194 6.71 -5.04 13.45
CA TRP A 194 7.36 -4.94 12.13
C TRP A 194 8.42 -3.83 12.06
N GLY A 195 8.46 -2.94 13.06
CA GLY A 195 9.28 -1.72 13.03
C GLY A 195 10.73 -1.97 12.64
N GLU A 196 11.43 -2.83 13.35
CA GLU A 196 12.86 -3.04 13.10
C GLU A 196 13.14 -3.70 11.73
N ASN A 197 12.34 -4.69 11.37
CA ASN A 197 12.53 -5.43 10.12
C ASN A 197 12.22 -4.55 8.90
N VAL A 198 11.14 -3.77 8.96
CA VAL A 198 10.72 -2.89 7.87
C VAL A 198 11.64 -1.68 7.75
N VAL A 199 12.06 -1.07 8.85
CA VAL A 199 13.01 0.05 8.81
C VAL A 199 14.37 -0.41 8.27
N GLY A 200 14.89 -1.55 8.73
CA GLY A 200 16.16 -2.09 8.25
C GLY A 200 16.13 -2.51 6.78
N ASN A 201 15.13 -3.28 6.34
CA ASN A 201 14.98 -3.62 4.92
C ASN A 201 14.63 -2.41 4.06
N GLY A 202 13.84 -1.47 4.60
CA GLY A 202 13.50 -0.21 3.93
C GLY A 202 14.73 0.66 3.68
N ALA A 203 15.64 0.76 4.65
CA ALA A 203 16.91 1.46 4.50
C ALA A 203 17.82 0.81 3.45
N ILE A 204 17.95 -0.53 3.48
CA ILE A 204 18.70 -1.28 2.45
C ILE A 204 18.09 -1.03 1.07
N GLY A 205 16.75 -1.07 0.96
CA GLY A 205 16.02 -0.79 -0.27
C GLY A 205 16.25 0.63 -0.78
N LEU A 206 16.21 1.64 0.11
CA LEU A 206 16.48 3.05 -0.21
C LEU A 206 17.91 3.27 -0.73
N ILE A 207 18.90 2.70 -0.05
CA ILE A 207 20.30 2.78 -0.47
C ILE A 207 20.49 2.10 -1.83
N SER A 208 19.90 0.91 -2.00
CA SER A 208 19.93 0.17 -3.27
C SER A 208 19.26 0.96 -4.39
N MET A 209 18.14 1.62 -4.10
CA MET A 209 17.42 2.47 -5.05
C MET A 209 18.24 3.69 -5.48
N LEU A 210 18.90 4.37 -4.54
CA LEU A 210 19.77 5.51 -4.85
C LEU A 210 20.98 5.07 -5.68
N ALA A 211 21.60 3.94 -5.33
CA ALA A 211 22.69 3.35 -6.12
C ALA A 211 22.24 2.98 -7.53
N MET A 212 21.05 2.38 -7.67
CA MET A 212 20.44 2.05 -8.96
C MET A 212 20.26 3.31 -9.81
N PHE A 213 19.72 4.39 -9.23
CA PHE A 213 19.50 5.64 -9.94
C PHE A 213 20.80 6.30 -10.38
N ALA A 214 21.81 6.34 -9.50
CA ALA A 214 23.11 6.92 -9.80
C ALA A 214 23.79 6.24 -11.00
N GLY A 215 23.85 4.89 -10.99
CA GLY A 215 24.44 4.17 -12.13
C GLY A 215 23.56 4.20 -13.38
N ALA A 216 22.23 4.21 -13.24
CA ALA A 216 21.33 4.38 -14.38
C ALA A 216 21.53 5.71 -15.09
N LEU A 217 21.74 6.82 -14.37
CA LEU A 217 22.05 8.13 -14.98
C LEU A 217 23.34 8.09 -15.80
N VAL A 218 24.40 7.50 -15.26
CA VAL A 218 25.70 7.38 -15.96
C VAL A 218 25.56 6.52 -17.21
N CYS A 219 24.94 5.35 -17.10
CA CYS A 219 24.78 4.43 -18.22
C CYS A 219 23.84 4.99 -19.30
N MET A 220 22.74 5.64 -18.89
CA MET A 220 21.82 6.31 -19.81
C MET A 220 22.51 7.46 -20.55
N GLY A 221 23.38 8.22 -19.88
CA GLY A 221 24.20 9.26 -20.51
C GLY A 221 25.08 8.70 -21.64
N LEU A 222 25.76 7.57 -21.40
CA LEU A 222 26.57 6.90 -22.44
C LEU A 222 25.72 6.41 -23.62
N ILE A 223 24.54 5.87 -23.35
CA ILE A 223 23.59 5.44 -24.39
C ILE A 223 23.18 6.64 -25.26
N LEU A 224 22.78 7.75 -24.64
CA LEU A 224 22.36 8.96 -25.34
C LEU A 224 23.49 9.60 -26.15
N ILE A 225 24.73 9.59 -25.64
CA ILE A 225 25.90 10.05 -26.40
C ILE A 225 26.14 9.17 -27.62
N GLY A 226 26.09 7.83 -27.46
CA GLY A 226 26.26 6.90 -28.58
C GLY A 226 25.20 7.07 -29.68
N VAL A 227 23.94 7.30 -29.28
CA VAL A 227 22.85 7.56 -30.23
C VAL A 227 22.99 8.91 -30.92
N SER A 228 23.29 9.98 -30.17
CA SER A 228 23.36 11.34 -30.73
C SER A 228 24.58 11.58 -31.62
N THR A 229 25.68 10.90 -31.38
CA THR A 229 26.92 10.99 -32.18
C THR A 229 26.98 9.98 -33.33
N GLY A 230 26.05 9.02 -33.39
CA GLY A 230 26.06 7.93 -34.36
C GLY A 230 27.13 6.86 -34.10
N VAL A 231 27.87 6.95 -32.99
CA VAL A 231 28.93 6.00 -32.60
C VAL A 231 28.30 4.83 -31.85
N TRP A 232 27.75 3.87 -32.61
CA TRP A 232 27.03 2.72 -32.05
C TRP A 232 27.79 1.91 -30.97
N PRO A 233 29.14 1.76 -31.00
CA PRO A 233 29.85 1.02 -29.94
C PRO A 233 29.75 1.68 -28.56
N VAL A 234 29.69 3.02 -28.49
CA VAL A 234 29.53 3.76 -27.23
C VAL A 234 28.14 3.52 -26.63
N GLY A 235 27.11 3.51 -27.49
CA GLY A 235 25.75 3.20 -27.07
C GLY A 235 25.61 1.76 -26.57
N LEU A 236 26.22 0.80 -27.28
CA LEU A 236 26.24 -0.61 -26.86
C LEU A 236 26.98 -0.79 -25.52
N LEU A 237 28.12 -0.13 -25.34
CA LEU A 237 28.86 -0.16 -24.08
C LEU A 237 28.01 0.37 -22.92
N GLY A 238 27.31 1.49 -23.11
CA GLY A 238 26.38 2.05 -22.12
C GLY A 238 25.27 1.07 -21.74
N ALA A 239 24.69 0.36 -22.71
CA ALA A 239 23.67 -0.65 -22.47
C ALA A 239 24.21 -1.87 -21.70
N ILE A 240 25.40 -2.37 -22.05
CA ILE A 240 26.05 -3.47 -21.33
C ILE A 240 26.35 -3.07 -19.89
N LEU A 241 26.93 -1.88 -19.67
CA LEU A 241 27.20 -1.36 -18.33
C LEU A 241 25.93 -1.18 -17.51
N MET A 242 24.83 -0.75 -18.14
CA MET A 242 23.54 -0.67 -17.47
C MET A 242 23.10 -2.03 -16.94
N VAL A 243 23.13 -3.07 -17.78
CA VAL A 243 22.74 -4.43 -17.37
C VAL A 243 23.65 -4.94 -16.24
N VAL A 244 24.96 -4.76 -16.35
CA VAL A 244 25.92 -5.16 -15.32
C VAL A 244 25.66 -4.42 -14.00
N TRP A 245 25.42 -3.11 -14.05
CA TRP A 245 25.11 -2.30 -12.87
C TRP A 245 23.84 -2.77 -12.17
N ILE A 246 22.77 -3.03 -12.93
CA ILE A 246 21.51 -3.55 -12.43
C ILE A 246 21.74 -4.87 -11.67
N ILE A 247 22.51 -5.78 -12.26
CA ILE A 247 22.82 -7.07 -11.64
C ILE A 247 23.61 -6.86 -10.34
N LEU A 248 24.66 -6.02 -10.34
CA LEU A 248 25.48 -5.77 -9.17
C LEU A 248 24.67 -5.19 -8.00
N VAL A 249 23.86 -4.16 -8.25
CA VAL A 249 23.02 -3.55 -7.22
C VAL A 249 21.97 -4.56 -6.71
N SER A 250 21.38 -5.37 -7.59
CA SER A 250 20.38 -6.37 -7.21
C SER A 250 20.98 -7.47 -6.34
N VAL A 251 22.17 -7.98 -6.69
CA VAL A 251 22.89 -9.00 -5.92
C VAL A 251 23.29 -8.45 -4.55
N PHE A 252 23.84 -7.23 -4.51
CA PHE A 252 24.24 -6.58 -3.26
C PHE A 252 23.04 -6.37 -2.32
N SER A 253 21.93 -5.84 -2.87
CA SER A 253 20.69 -5.64 -2.12
C SER A 253 20.14 -6.95 -1.56
N THR A 254 20.11 -8.00 -2.39
CA THR A 254 19.62 -9.32 -1.99
C THR A 254 20.49 -9.94 -0.90
N ALA A 255 21.82 -9.82 -1.03
CA ALA A 255 22.77 -10.32 -0.05
C ALA A 255 22.62 -9.61 1.30
N LEU A 256 22.55 -8.27 1.31
CA LEU A 256 22.34 -7.49 2.53
C LEU A 256 21.01 -7.83 3.21
N SER A 257 19.92 -7.91 2.46
CA SER A 257 18.62 -8.32 2.99
C SER A 257 18.66 -9.75 3.56
N GLY A 258 19.39 -10.67 2.92
CA GLY A 258 19.59 -12.04 3.41
C GLY A 258 20.33 -12.08 4.74
N VAL A 259 21.45 -11.35 4.85
CA VAL A 259 22.24 -11.24 6.10
C VAL A 259 21.41 -10.60 7.20
N PHE A 260 20.74 -9.47 6.93
CA PHE A 260 19.91 -8.76 7.91
C PHE A 260 18.77 -9.63 8.45
N ARG A 261 18.05 -10.34 7.57
CA ARG A 261 16.99 -11.28 7.97
C ARG A 261 17.52 -12.43 8.82
N THR A 262 18.71 -12.93 8.50
CA THR A 262 19.36 -14.01 9.25
C THR A 262 19.78 -13.54 10.64
N ALA A 263 20.30 -12.32 10.77
CA ALA A 263 20.64 -11.70 12.06
C ALA A 263 19.38 -11.54 12.94
N LEU A 264 18.29 -10.99 12.38
CA LEU A 264 17.01 -10.88 13.08
C LEU A 264 16.45 -12.24 13.49
N TYR A 265 16.54 -13.25 12.62
CA TYR A 265 16.11 -14.61 12.94
C TYR A 265 16.91 -15.22 14.09
N ARG A 266 18.25 -15.10 14.06
CA ARG A 266 19.10 -15.61 15.14
C ARG A 266 18.81 -14.91 16.47
N TYR A 267 18.63 -13.60 16.44
CA TYR A 267 18.27 -12.85 17.64
C TYR A 267 16.90 -13.30 18.20
N ALA A 268 15.89 -13.42 17.34
CA ALA A 268 14.55 -13.82 17.77
C ALA A 268 14.46 -15.27 18.30
N MET A 269 15.29 -16.19 17.78
CA MET A 269 15.24 -17.61 18.16
C MET A 269 16.20 -17.99 19.29
N PHE A 270 17.38 -17.39 19.33
CA PHE A 270 18.46 -17.83 20.22
C PHE A 270 18.87 -16.76 21.24
N GLY A 271 18.37 -15.51 21.11
CA GLY A 271 18.77 -14.41 21.99
C GLY A 271 20.23 -13.99 21.87
N GLU A 272 20.97 -14.57 20.92
CA GLU A 272 22.39 -14.32 20.68
C GLU A 272 22.55 -13.15 19.70
N SER A 273 23.31 -12.13 20.08
CA SER A 273 23.80 -11.10 19.16
C SER A 273 24.84 -11.73 18.23
N SER A 274 24.54 -11.83 16.93
CA SER A 274 25.49 -12.39 15.96
C SER A 274 26.76 -11.54 15.86
N SER A 275 27.94 -12.17 15.80
CA SER A 275 29.24 -11.51 15.64
C SER A 275 29.23 -10.57 14.43
N GLY A 276 29.27 -9.25 14.67
CA GLY A 276 29.20 -8.20 13.65
C GLY A 276 28.09 -7.17 13.90
N PHE A 277 27.09 -7.51 14.72
CA PHE A 277 26.11 -6.56 15.24
C PHE A 277 26.40 -6.35 16.73
N SER A 278 26.77 -5.13 17.14
CA SER A 278 26.99 -4.86 18.56
C SER A 278 25.70 -5.11 19.35
N GLN A 279 25.84 -5.67 20.53
CA GLN A 279 24.72 -5.95 21.45
C GLN A 279 23.90 -4.68 21.72
N ASP A 280 24.53 -3.51 21.73
CA ASP A 280 23.89 -2.19 21.79
C ASP A 280 22.98 -1.85 20.60
N LEU A 281 23.40 -2.16 19.37
CA LEU A 281 22.61 -1.90 18.15
C LEU A 281 21.32 -2.75 18.14
N ILE A 282 21.38 -3.95 18.69
CA ILE A 282 20.22 -4.84 18.78
C ILE A 282 19.38 -4.56 20.04
N GLU A 283 19.97 -4.20 21.19
CA GLU A 283 19.19 -3.84 22.38
C GLU A 283 18.32 -2.60 22.17
N HIS A 284 18.79 -1.60 21.43
CA HIS A 284 18.03 -0.38 21.13
C HIS A 284 16.88 -0.60 20.15
N ALA A 285 16.99 -1.62 19.28
CA ALA A 285 15.94 -2.05 18.36
C ALA A 285 14.74 -2.70 19.08
N PHE A 286 15.00 -3.41 20.18
CA PHE A 286 13.98 -4.25 20.84
C PHE A 286 13.50 -3.74 22.21
N LYS A 287 14.21 -2.81 22.86
CA LYS A 287 13.75 -2.23 24.15
C LYS A 287 12.78 -1.07 23.92
N PRO A 288 11.50 -1.15 24.36
CA PRO A 288 10.66 0.04 24.43
C PRO A 288 11.32 1.03 25.41
N LYS A 289 11.51 2.27 24.95
CA LYS A 289 11.98 3.39 25.78
C LYS A 289 11.14 3.43 27.06
N LYS A 290 11.72 3.04 28.20
CA LYS A 290 11.10 3.26 29.51
C LYS A 290 10.96 4.78 29.65
N LEU A 291 9.72 5.27 29.51
CA LEU A 291 9.35 6.60 30.01
C LEU A 291 9.65 6.57 31.50
N GLY A 292 10.72 7.25 31.91
CA GLY A 292 11.03 7.44 33.31
C GLY A 292 9.81 8.00 34.01
N LYS A 293 9.33 7.30 35.03
CA LYS A 293 8.45 7.90 36.03
C LYS A 293 9.23 9.07 36.63
N GLY A 294 8.89 10.28 36.22
CA GLY A 294 9.26 11.48 36.93
C GLY A 294 8.71 11.34 38.34
N SER A 295 9.63 11.26 39.30
CA SER A 295 9.36 11.35 40.73
C SER A 295 8.54 12.61 40.98
N ILE A 296 7.30 12.43 41.42
CA ILE A 296 6.58 13.48 42.14
C ILE A 296 7.09 13.36 43.57
N ALA A 297 7.98 14.27 43.94
CA ALA A 297 8.21 14.67 45.32
C ALA A 297 7.90 16.17 45.38
#